data_AF-A0A2E7HH06-F1
#
_entry.id   AF-A0A2E7HH06-F1
#
_cell.length_a   1.000
_cell.length_b   1.000
_cell.length_c   1.000
_cell.angle_alpha   90.00
_cell.angle_beta   90.00
_cell.angle_gamma   90.00
#
_symmetry.space_group_name_H-M   'P 1'
#
loop_
_entity.id
_entity.type
_entity.pdbx_description
1 polymer ?
#
loop_
_entity_poly.entity_id
_entity_poly.type
_entity_poly.pdbx_seq_one_letter_code
_entity_poly.pdbx_strand_id
1 'polypeptide(L)'
;MSTWSDIAALEGFMDCPPHVAAMAMRDNWFTPLDEPIFVLWWVPSGHRPGFAEACAKLDALKTKGPNPAAFTFERPFPPPT
;
A
#
# COMPACT_ATOMS: atom_id res chain seq x y z
N MET A 1 -8.37 5.40 -1.83
CA MET A 1 -7.66 4.98 -0.62
C MET A 1 -8.52 3.97 0.11
N SER A 2 -7.95 2.85 0.55
CA SER A 2 -8.66 1.75 1.22
C SER A 2 -7.99 1.43 2.55
N THR A 3 -8.76 0.86 3.49
CA THR A 3 -8.29 0.39 4.80
C THR A 3 -8.68 -1.06 4.98
N TRP A 4 -7.82 -1.85 5.63
CA TRP A 4 -7.96 -3.30 5.78
C TRP A 4 -7.76 -3.69 7.24
N SER A 5 -8.34 -4.82 7.66
CA SER A 5 -8.22 -5.31 9.04
C SER A 5 -6.78 -5.72 9.40
N ASP A 6 -6.09 -6.31 8.43
CA ASP A 6 -4.74 -6.85 8.55
C ASP A 6 -4.13 -7.04 7.16
N ILE A 7 -2.85 -7.44 7.13
CA ILE A 7 -2.10 -7.66 5.88
C ILE A 7 -2.67 -8.84 5.10
N ALA A 8 -3.06 -9.93 5.77
CA ALA A 8 -3.53 -11.15 5.10
C ALA A 8 -4.86 -10.92 4.37
N ALA A 9 -5.77 -10.13 4.94
CA ALA A 9 -7.02 -9.74 4.29
C ALA A 9 -6.78 -8.94 3.00
N LEU A 10 -5.77 -8.07 3.01
CA LEU A 10 -5.37 -7.28 1.85
C LEU A 10 -4.66 -8.17 0.81
N GLU A 11 -3.75 -9.04 1.20
CA GLU A 11 -3.10 -10.02 0.32
C GLU A 11 -4.14 -10.93 -0.38
N GLY A 12 -5.12 -11.44 0.36
CA GLY A 12 -6.21 -12.23 -0.21
C GLY A 12 -7.04 -11.47 -1.26
N PHE A 13 -7.17 -10.16 -1.14
CA PHE A 13 -7.77 -9.33 -2.19
C PHE A 13 -6.85 -9.20 -3.42
N MET A 14 -5.54 -9.08 -3.21
CA MET A 14 -4.58 -8.94 -4.32
C MET A 14 -4.50 -10.18 -5.20
N ASP A 15 -4.66 -11.35 -4.58
CA ASP A 15 -4.66 -12.64 -5.26
C ASP A 15 -6.02 -13.01 -5.87
N CYS A 16 -7.06 -12.22 -5.60
CA CYS A 16 -8.40 -12.48 -6.10
C CYS A 16 -8.46 -12.34 -7.64
N PRO A 17 -9.14 -13.24 -8.38
CA PRO A 17 -9.12 -13.26 -9.85
C PRO A 17 -9.46 -11.92 -10.54
N PRO A 18 -10.44 -11.12 -10.08
CA PRO A 18 -10.72 -9.82 -10.68
C PRO A 18 -9.57 -8.82 -10.52
N HIS A 19 -8.90 -8.80 -9.36
CA HIS A 19 -7.76 -7.92 -9.13
C HIS A 19 -6.58 -8.31 -10.02
N VAL A 20 -6.27 -9.61 -10.08
CA VAL A 20 -5.23 -10.16 -10.96
C VAL A 20 -5.50 -9.82 -12.43
N ALA A 21 -6.74 -9.99 -12.89
CA ALA A 21 -7.14 -9.64 -14.25
C ALA A 21 -6.98 -8.14 -14.55
N ALA A 22 -7.31 -7.26 -13.59
CA ALA A 22 -7.08 -5.83 -13.74
C ALA A 22 -5.58 -5.48 -13.81
N MET A 23 -4.75 -6.12 -12.98
CA MET A 23 -3.29 -5.91 -12.98
C MET A 23 -2.60 -6.42 -14.24
N ALA A 24 -3.14 -7.43 -14.91
CA ALA A 24 -2.67 -7.89 -16.22
C ALA A 24 -2.87 -6.84 -17.33
N MET A 25 -3.81 -5.92 -17.15
CA MET A 25 -4.13 -4.86 -18.13
C MET A 25 -3.55 -3.49 -17.73
N ARG A 26 -2.75 -3.42 -16.66
CA ARG A 26 -2.29 -2.15 -16.05
C ARG A 26 -1.60 -1.21 -17.06
N ASP A 27 -0.90 -1.74 -18.05
CA ASP A 27 -0.16 -0.94 -19.04
C ASP A 27 -1.09 -0.10 -19.94
N ASN A 28 -2.40 -0.38 -19.94
CA ASN A 28 -3.40 0.43 -20.64
C ASN A 28 -3.69 1.78 -19.95
N TRP A 29 -3.36 1.91 -18.65
CA TRP A 29 -3.74 3.06 -17.84
C TRP A 29 -2.59 3.62 -16.99
N PHE A 30 -1.59 2.80 -16.69
CA PHE A 30 -0.43 3.19 -15.89
C PHE A 30 0.79 3.40 -16.78
N THR A 31 1.46 4.53 -16.56
CA THR A 31 2.84 4.72 -17.02
C THR A 31 3.78 3.98 -16.07
N PRO A 32 4.73 3.19 -16.57
CA PRO A 32 5.78 2.61 -15.73
C PRO A 32 6.53 3.70 -14.97
N LEU A 33 6.78 3.47 -13.69
CA LEU A 33 7.55 4.35 -12.83
C LEU A 33 8.63 3.51 -12.14
N ASP A 34 9.85 4.04 -12.06
CA ASP A 34 10.97 3.41 -11.35
C ASP A 34 10.92 3.66 -9.83
N GLU A 35 9.82 4.23 -9.34
CA GLU A 35 9.59 4.57 -7.94
C GLU A 35 8.39 3.81 -7.37
N PRO A 36 8.32 3.62 -6.03
CA PRO A 36 7.14 3.08 -5.38
C PRO A 36 5.86 3.85 -5.77
N ILE A 37 4.86 3.10 -6.27
CA ILE A 37 3.54 3.62 -6.68
C ILE A 37 2.45 3.41 -5.63
N PHE A 38 2.75 2.65 -4.57
CA PHE A 38 1.86 2.42 -3.45
C PHE A 38 2.66 2.33 -2.14
N VAL A 39 1.95 2.51 -1.02
CA VAL A 39 2.52 2.43 0.33
C VAL A 39 1.48 1.84 1.28
N LEU A 40 1.96 1.05 2.23
CA LEU A 40 1.20 0.51 3.34
C LEU A 40 1.69 1.13 4.65
N TRP A 41 0.78 1.36 5.58
CA TRP A 41 1.09 1.75 6.94
C TRP A 41 -0.07 1.36 7.85
N TRP A 42 0.23 1.16 9.12
CA TRP A 42 -0.80 0.90 10.12
C TRP A 42 -1.51 2.19 10.49
N VAL A 43 -2.84 2.10 10.57
CA VAL A 43 -3.71 3.19 11.03
C VAL A 43 -4.52 2.73 12.25
N PRO A 44 -4.78 3.63 13.22
CA PRO A 44 -5.66 3.30 14.34
C PRO A 44 -7.06 2.90 13.87
N SER A 45 -7.72 2.01 14.62
CA SER A 45 -9.11 1.66 14.36
C SER A 45 -10.01 2.90 14.36
N GLY A 46 -10.90 3.01 13.36
CA GLY A 46 -11.78 4.16 13.16
C GLY A 46 -11.12 5.36 12.48
N HIS A 47 -9.79 5.39 12.32
CA HIS A 47 -9.11 6.43 11.56
C HIS A 47 -9.35 6.24 10.06
N ARG A 48 -9.72 7.34 9.39
CA ARG A 48 -9.82 7.39 7.93
C ARG A 48 -8.70 8.28 7.42
N PRO A 49 -7.60 7.70 6.88
CA PRO A 49 -6.48 8.51 6.42
C PRO A 49 -6.87 9.53 5.36
N GLY A 50 -6.14 10.63 5.30
CA GLY A 50 -6.32 11.64 4.26
C GLY A 50 -5.43 11.38 3.06
N PHE A 51 -5.73 12.03 1.93
CA PHE A 51 -4.84 12.02 0.77
C PHE A 51 -3.45 12.59 1.11
N ALA A 52 -3.40 13.71 1.85
CA ALA A 52 -2.16 14.33 2.28
C ALA A 52 -1.31 13.40 3.18
N GLU A 53 -1.95 12.63 4.05
CA GLU A 53 -1.29 11.62 4.87
C GLU A 53 -0.67 10.53 3.99
N ALA A 54 -1.43 10.00 3.02
CA ALA A 54 -0.95 8.99 2.08
C ALA A 54 0.26 9.48 1.26
N CYS A 55 0.24 10.72 0.77
CA CYS A 55 1.38 11.33 0.08
C CYS A 55 2.61 11.40 0.99
N ALA A 56 2.46 11.89 2.23
CA ALA A 56 3.56 11.97 3.17
C ALA A 56 4.17 10.59 3.49
N LYS A 57 3.34 9.54 3.54
CA LYS A 57 3.79 8.15 3.73
C LYS A 57 4.55 7.65 2.51
N LEU A 58 4.06 7.91 1.31
CA LEU A 58 4.73 7.51 0.08
C LEU A 58 6.08 8.21 -0.08
N ASP A 59 6.15 9.50 0.23
CA ASP A 59 7.41 10.26 0.23
C ASP A 59 8.39 9.74 1.27
N ALA A 60 7.91 9.37 2.46
CA ALA A 60 8.75 8.73 3.48
C ALA A 60 9.31 7.38 3.00
N LEU A 61 8.51 6.58 2.29
CA LEU A 61 8.96 5.32 1.70
C LEU A 61 10.04 5.56 0.64
N LYS A 62 9.83 6.54 -0.26
CA LYS A 62 10.80 6.90 -1.31
C LYS A 62 12.13 7.39 -0.73
N THR A 63 12.08 8.21 0.31
CA THR A 63 13.28 8.87 0.86
C THR A 63 14.04 8.02 1.88
N LYS A 64 13.34 7.19 2.66
CA LYS A 64 13.92 6.43 3.78
C LYS A 64 13.92 4.92 3.55
N GLY A 65 13.27 4.45 2.50
CA GLY A 65 12.99 3.03 2.29
C GLY A 65 11.96 2.46 3.28
N PRO A 66 11.63 1.16 3.16
CA PRO A 66 10.60 0.54 3.99
C PRO A 66 10.95 0.53 5.47
N ASN A 67 10.01 1.00 6.31
CA ASN A 67 10.11 1.08 7.76
C ASN A 67 8.72 0.95 8.41
N PRO A 68 8.60 0.81 9.76
CA PRO A 68 7.28 0.62 10.42
C PRO A 68 6.26 1.73 10.15
N ALA A 69 6.71 2.94 9.82
CA ALA A 69 5.83 4.05 9.50
C ALA A 69 5.32 4.04 8.05
N ALA A 70 6.02 3.39 7.11
CA ALA A 70 5.68 3.31 5.69
C ALA A 70 6.43 2.14 5.01
N PHE A 71 5.70 1.17 4.46
CA PHE A 71 6.26 -0.07 3.91
C PHE A 71 5.45 -0.63 2.73
N THR A 72 5.83 -1.80 2.22
CA THR A 72 5.16 -2.53 1.12
C THR A 72 5.05 -4.02 1.46
N PHE A 73 4.40 -4.83 0.62
CA PHE A 73 4.34 -6.29 0.81
C PHE A 73 5.71 -6.97 0.76
N GLU A 74 6.69 -6.37 0.09
CA GLU A 74 8.05 -6.92 0.03
C GLU A 74 8.72 -6.93 1.41
N ARG A 75 8.35 -5.98 2.28
CA ARG A 75 8.89 -5.87 3.64
C ARG A 75 7.80 -5.44 4.62
N PRO A 76 6.93 -6.37 5.05
CA PRO A 76 5.88 -6.06 6.01
C PRO A 76 6.46 -5.77 7.40
N PHE A 77 5.75 -4.96 8.17
CA PHE A 77 6.06 -4.69 9.58
C PHE A 77 4.85 -5.01 10.45
N PRO A 78 5.05 -5.48 11.70
CA PRO A 78 3.93 -5.72 12.61
C PRO A 78 3.24 -4.40 12.98
N PRO A 79 1.95 -4.46 13.39
CA PRO A 79 1.27 -3.28 13.91
C PRO A 79 1.98 -2.75 15.16
N PRO A 80 2.02 -1.42 15.36
CA PRO A 80 2.56 -0.83 16.57
C PRO A 80 1.75 -1.30 17.79
N THR A 81 2.45 -1.54 18.90
CA THR A 81 1.87 -1.92 20.19
C THR A 81 1.15 -0.77 20.88
#